data_AF-A0A7J2L5H0-F1
#
_entry.id   AF-A0A7J2L5H0-F1
#
_cell.length_a   1.000
_cell.length_b   1.000
_cell.length_c   1.000
_cell.angle_alpha   90.00
_cell.angle_beta   90.00
_cell.angle_gamma   90.00
#
_symmetry.space_group_name_H-M   'P 1'
#
loop_
_entity.id
_entity.type
_entity.pdbx_description
1 polymer ?
#
loop_
_entity_poly.entity_id
_entity_poly.type
_entity_poly.pdbx_seq_one_letter_code
_entity_poly.pdbx_strand_id
1 'polypeptide(L)'
;MTSNKRLVCPNCGSTNILYDDEKDMLYCANCGTVIEEDITIDAEPVYQQEYGESIHKPIGFLDQLTEDRNKKLMETFLSEVDLIIRKLSLPRQVRRLAGEYFLKLIKIGRKIPSNKVRHYAAALTYLAAKKLGIPISYRTLLKKLNLSSEKVSRVIQHARNIIKIDLKAMDIWTYLHYVLERLNVKNSDFGNEIMNLIREAQKQNLITGKDMR
;
A
#
# COMPACT_ATOMS: atom_id res chain seq x y z
N MET A 1 18.80 1.19 -58.10
CA MET A 1 19.92 2.16 -58.00
C MET A 1 19.33 3.52 -57.71
N THR A 2 19.32 3.94 -56.46
CA THR A 2 18.94 5.30 -56.05
C THR A 2 20.10 5.86 -55.23
N SER A 3 20.77 6.84 -55.83
CA SER A 3 21.97 7.48 -55.32
C SER A 3 21.72 8.09 -53.94
N ASN A 4 22.52 7.69 -52.95
CA ASN A 4 22.52 8.28 -51.61
C ASN A 4 23.17 9.68 -51.68
N LYS A 5 22.36 10.67 -52.08
CA LYS A 5 22.81 12.06 -52.25
C LYS A 5 22.82 12.71 -50.86
N ARG A 6 24.01 12.91 -50.29
CA ARG A 6 24.17 13.62 -49.01
C ARG A 6 23.62 15.04 -49.16
N LEU A 7 22.69 15.42 -48.28
CA LEU A 7 22.20 16.80 -48.21
C LEU A 7 23.34 17.71 -47.74
N VAL A 8 23.57 18.78 -48.51
CA VAL A 8 24.58 19.81 -48.23
C VAL A 8 23.87 21.15 -48.24
N CYS A 9 24.16 21.99 -47.25
CA CYS A 9 23.62 23.34 -47.15
C CYS A 9 24.03 24.14 -48.40
N PRO A 10 23.08 24.69 -49.17
CA PRO A 10 23.40 25.47 -50.36
C PRO A 10 24.08 26.81 -50.03
N ASN A 11 23.93 27.30 -48.80
CA ASN A 11 24.47 28.59 -48.39
C ASN A 11 25.93 28.50 -47.90
N CYS A 12 26.24 27.57 -46.99
CA CYS A 12 27.58 27.46 -46.40
C CYS A 12 28.34 26.18 -46.74
N GLY A 13 27.75 25.27 -47.53
CA GLY A 13 28.38 24.01 -47.93
C GLY A 13 28.49 22.97 -46.80
N SER A 14 27.94 23.25 -45.62
CA SER A 14 27.97 22.31 -44.49
C SER A 14 27.04 21.12 -44.72
N THR A 15 27.43 19.94 -44.24
CA THR A 15 26.58 18.74 -44.21
C THR A 15 25.83 18.59 -42.88
N ASN A 16 26.00 19.53 -41.95
CA ASN A 16 25.35 19.51 -40.65
C ASN A 16 23.93 20.12 -40.75
N ILE A 17 22.98 19.31 -41.22
CA ILE A 17 21.57 19.66 -41.37
C ILE A 17 20.77 18.95 -40.29
N LEU A 18 19.97 19.70 -39.53
CA LEU A 18 19.11 19.20 -38.46
C LEU A 18 17.65 19.45 -38.81
N TYR A 19 16.78 18.65 -38.22
CA TYR A 19 15.33 18.77 -38.33
C TYR A 19 14.75 19.32 -37.02
N ASP A 20 13.86 20.31 -37.11
CA ASP A 20 13.09 20.83 -35.97
C ASP A 20 11.73 20.13 -35.96
N ASP A 21 11.56 19.17 -35.03
CA ASP A 21 10.33 18.39 -34.87
C ASP A 21 9.11 19.24 -34.48
N GLU A 22 9.29 20.41 -33.86
CA GLU A 22 8.17 21.26 -33.45
C GLU A 22 7.62 22.12 -34.59
N LYS A 23 8.44 22.35 -35.63
CA LYS A 23 8.14 23.25 -36.75
C LYS A 23 8.17 22.54 -38.11
N ASP A 24 8.39 21.24 -38.11
CA ASP A 24 8.52 20.37 -39.28
C ASP A 24 9.41 20.96 -40.40
N MET A 25 10.62 21.40 -40.02
CA MET A 25 11.56 22.07 -40.94
C MET A 25 12.99 21.54 -40.83
N LEU A 26 13.67 21.42 -41.98
CA LEU A 26 15.10 21.12 -42.05
C LEU A 26 15.91 22.42 -42.14
N TYR A 27 16.90 22.59 -41.28
CA TYR A 27 17.77 23.76 -41.28
C TYR A 27 19.24 23.39 -41.05
N CYS A 28 20.13 24.22 -41.57
CA CYS A 28 21.57 24.05 -41.37
C CYS A 28 21.97 24.53 -39.97
N ALA A 29 22.47 23.64 -39.13
CA ALA A 29 22.91 23.98 -37.78
C ALA A 29 24.16 24.87 -37.74
N ASN A 30 24.89 24.97 -38.86
CA ASN A 30 26.09 25.80 -38.95
C ASN A 30 25.79 27.28 -39.27
N CYS A 31 24.82 27.57 -40.14
CA CYS A 31 24.53 28.94 -40.58
C CYS A 31 23.08 29.37 -40.41
N GLY A 32 22.20 28.49 -39.93
CA GLY A 32 20.78 28.79 -39.69
C GLY A 32 19.91 28.85 -40.95
N THR A 33 20.45 28.48 -42.13
CA THR A 33 19.66 28.48 -43.36
C THR A 33 18.62 27.36 -43.31
N VAL A 34 17.35 27.70 -43.45
CA VAL A 34 16.26 26.75 -43.64
C VAL A 34 16.33 26.20 -45.05
N ILE A 35 16.35 24.87 -45.16
CA ILE A 35 16.49 24.15 -46.44
C ILE A 35 15.12 23.73 -46.96
N GLU A 36 14.22 23.29 -46.08
CA GLU A 36 12.89 22.81 -46.44
C GLU A 36 11.94 22.98 -45.23
N GLU A 37 10.68 23.35 -45.48
CA GLU A 37 9.63 23.62 -44.48
C GLU A 37 8.41 22.72 -44.78
N ASP A 38 7.58 22.44 -43.78
CA ASP A 38 6.39 21.57 -43.85
C ASP A 38 6.67 20.12 -44.28
N ILE A 39 7.70 19.50 -43.70
CA ILE A 39 8.01 18.09 -43.95
C ILE A 39 7.07 17.22 -43.12
N THR A 40 5.99 16.73 -43.73
CA THR A 40 5.15 15.72 -43.08
C THR A 40 5.90 14.39 -43.00
N ILE A 41 6.51 14.10 -41.87
CA ILE A 41 7.05 12.77 -41.59
C ILE A 41 5.86 11.90 -41.18
N ASP A 42 5.43 11.00 -42.07
CA ASP A 42 4.44 9.96 -41.74
C ASP A 42 4.97 9.15 -40.56
N ALA A 43 4.51 9.48 -39.35
CA ALA A 43 4.96 8.85 -38.12
C ALA A 43 4.58 7.35 -38.15
N GLU A 44 5.56 6.50 -38.44
CA GLU A 44 5.45 5.06 -38.18
C GLU A 44 5.16 4.82 -36.69
N PRO A 45 4.42 3.75 -36.36
CA PRO A 45 3.88 3.56 -35.03
C PRO A 45 5.00 3.39 -34.00
N VAL A 46 4.94 4.19 -32.93
CA VAL A 46 5.88 4.12 -31.81
C VAL A 46 5.75 2.75 -31.13
N TYR A 47 6.71 1.86 -31.38
CA TYR A 47 6.93 0.71 -30.50
C TYR A 47 7.39 1.26 -29.16
N GLN A 48 6.60 1.04 -28.10
CA GLN A 48 7.04 1.30 -26.73
C GLN A 48 8.27 0.42 -26.46
N GLN A 49 9.46 1.00 -26.61
CA GLN A 49 10.69 0.38 -26.13
C GLN A 49 10.61 0.39 -24.60
N GLU A 50 10.23 -0.75 -24.01
CA GLU A 50 10.40 -1.02 -22.59
C GLU A 50 11.91 -1.03 -22.30
N TYR A 51 12.45 0.14 -21.96
CA TYR A 51 13.65 0.20 -21.12
C TYR A 51 13.24 -0.47 -19.81
N GLY A 52 13.61 -1.75 -19.67
CA GLY A 52 13.28 -2.57 -18.52
C GLY A 52 13.84 -1.97 -17.24
N GLU A 53 13.09 -1.05 -16.64
CA GLU A 53 13.11 -0.86 -15.21
C GLU A 53 12.86 -2.24 -14.62
N SER A 54 13.86 -2.80 -13.94
CA SER A 54 13.67 -3.99 -13.14
C SER A 54 12.67 -3.64 -12.04
N ILE A 55 11.38 -3.80 -12.33
CA ILE A 55 10.33 -3.73 -11.33
C ILE A 55 10.59 -4.94 -10.45
N HIS A 56 11.38 -4.78 -9.39
CA HIS A 56 11.56 -5.81 -8.38
C HIS A 56 10.17 -6.08 -7.78
N LYS A 57 9.44 -7.04 -8.36
CA LYS A 57 8.17 -7.49 -7.80
C LYS A 57 8.50 -8.02 -6.40
N PRO A 58 7.89 -7.48 -5.34
CA PRO A 58 8.14 -7.99 -4.00
C PRO A 58 7.76 -9.47 -3.97
N ILE A 59 8.67 -10.29 -3.47
CA ILE A 59 8.51 -11.75 -3.38
C ILE A 59 7.21 -12.05 -2.62
N GLY A 60 6.31 -12.81 -3.25
CA GLY A 60 5.02 -13.16 -2.66
C GLY A 60 5.19 -13.99 -1.39
N PHE A 61 4.17 -14.00 -0.53
CA PHE A 61 4.25 -14.78 0.72
C PHE A 61 4.43 -16.28 0.48
N LEU A 62 3.82 -16.80 -0.60
CA LEU A 62 3.87 -18.22 -0.96
C LEU A 62 5.24 -18.62 -1.53
N ASP A 63 5.87 -17.72 -2.28
CA ASP A 63 7.20 -17.96 -2.88
C ASP A 63 8.29 -18.08 -1.81
N GLN A 64 8.03 -17.55 -0.61
CA GLN A 64 8.92 -17.64 0.55
C GLN A 64 8.76 -18.92 1.36
N LEU A 65 7.88 -19.84 0.94
CA LEU A 65 7.60 -21.10 1.62
C LEU A 65 7.98 -22.27 0.72
N THR A 66 8.79 -23.18 1.24
CA THR A 66 9.23 -24.39 0.51
C THR A 66 8.21 -25.52 0.61
N GLU A 67 7.66 -25.76 1.81
CA GLU A 67 6.69 -26.84 2.05
C GLU A 67 5.27 -26.51 1.55
N ASP A 68 4.68 -27.40 0.75
CA ASP A 68 3.31 -27.25 0.23
C ASP A 68 2.26 -27.17 1.33
N ARG A 69 2.49 -27.87 2.44
CA ARG A 69 1.65 -27.75 3.64
C ARG A 69 1.59 -26.31 4.14
N ASN A 70 2.74 -25.62 4.19
CA ASN A 70 2.82 -24.24 4.67
C ASN A 70 2.23 -23.26 3.66
N LYS A 71 2.38 -23.51 2.35
CA LYS A 71 1.71 -22.73 1.29
C LYS A 71 0.19 -22.80 1.44
N LYS A 72 -0.38 -24.00 1.53
CA LYS A 72 -1.82 -24.22 1.73
C LYS A 72 -2.33 -23.58 3.02
N LEU A 73 -1.53 -23.65 4.08
CA LEU A 73 -1.83 -22.99 5.35
C LEU A 73 -1.86 -21.46 5.19
N MET A 74 -0.90 -20.87 4.48
CA MET A 74 -0.84 -19.44 4.17
C MET A 74 -2.02 -19.00 3.30
N GLU A 75 -2.39 -19.75 2.26
CA GLU A 75 -3.57 -19.45 1.43
C GLU A 75 -4.86 -19.43 2.25
N THR A 76 -5.04 -20.44 3.12
CA THR A 76 -6.18 -20.53 4.03
C THR A 76 -6.21 -19.32 4.97
N PHE A 77 -5.05 -18.95 5.52
CA PHE A 77 -4.92 -17.78 6.39
C PHE A 77 -5.28 -16.49 5.67
N LEU A 78 -4.74 -16.26 4.47
CA LEU A 78 -5.01 -15.05 3.69
C LEU A 78 -6.49 -14.94 3.31
N SER A 79 -7.13 -16.06 2.97
CA SER A 79 -8.56 -16.12 2.67
C SER A 79 -9.42 -15.70 3.88
N GLU A 80 -9.05 -16.14 5.08
CA GLU A 80 -9.70 -15.71 6.33
C GLU A 80 -9.47 -14.22 6.61
N VAL A 81 -8.25 -13.71 6.37
CA VAL A 81 -7.95 -12.28 6.50
C VAL A 81 -8.78 -11.45 5.51
N ASP A 82 -8.91 -11.90 4.26
CA ASP A 82 -9.72 -11.24 3.24
C ASP A 82 -11.21 -11.22 3.60
N LEU A 83 -11.71 -12.25 4.28
CA LEU A 83 -13.06 -12.23 4.87
C LEU A 83 -13.18 -11.17 5.97
N ILE A 84 -12.20 -11.06 6.87
CA ILE A 84 -12.20 -10.08 7.97
C ILE A 84 -12.17 -8.66 7.40
N ILE A 85 -11.29 -8.41 6.43
CA ILE A 85 -11.13 -7.12 5.77
C ILE A 85 -12.44 -6.67 5.13
N ARG A 86 -13.12 -7.55 4.39
CA ARG A 86 -14.44 -7.24 3.81
C ARG A 86 -15.50 -6.99 4.87
N LYS A 87 -15.57 -7.81 5.92
CA LYS A 87 -16.56 -7.66 7.00
C LYS A 87 -16.38 -6.39 7.82
N LEU A 88 -15.17 -5.86 7.92
CA LEU A 88 -14.84 -4.69 8.75
C LEU A 88 -14.40 -3.47 7.93
N SER A 89 -14.50 -3.54 6.60
CA SER A 89 -14.08 -2.49 5.67
C SER A 89 -12.67 -1.96 5.94
N LEU A 90 -11.72 -2.87 6.19
CA LEU A 90 -10.34 -2.51 6.51
C LEU A 90 -9.51 -2.22 5.26
N PRO A 91 -8.46 -1.38 5.33
CA PRO A 91 -7.60 -1.12 4.19
C PRO A 91 -6.68 -2.32 3.88
N ARG A 92 -6.30 -2.47 2.61
CA ARG A 92 -5.45 -3.59 2.11
C ARG A 92 -4.10 -3.69 2.82
N GLN A 93 -3.59 -2.59 3.38
CA GLN A 93 -2.34 -2.56 4.14
C GLN A 93 -2.38 -3.51 5.35
N VAL A 94 -3.54 -3.68 5.98
CA VAL A 94 -3.74 -4.62 7.08
C VAL A 94 -3.50 -6.07 6.62
N ARG A 95 -3.94 -6.42 5.41
CA ARG A 95 -3.74 -7.74 4.80
C ARG A 95 -2.26 -8.08 4.72
N ARG A 96 -1.48 -7.14 4.16
CA ARG A 96 -0.05 -7.30 3.94
C ARG A 96 0.66 -7.55 5.26
N LEU A 97 0.43 -6.68 6.26
CA LEU A 97 1.10 -6.78 7.55
C LEU A 97 0.68 -8.03 8.34
N ALA A 98 -0.59 -8.43 8.27
CA ALA A 98 -1.05 -9.69 8.85
C ALA A 98 -0.39 -10.91 8.20
N GLY A 99 -0.24 -10.90 6.87
CA GLY A 99 0.50 -11.92 6.11
C GLY A 99 1.97 -12.00 6.51
N GLU A 100 2.65 -10.86 6.66
CA GLU A 100 4.03 -10.79 7.15
C GLU A 100 4.18 -11.39 8.56
N TYR A 101 3.26 -11.08 9.47
CA TYR A 101 3.26 -11.68 10.82
C TYR A 101 3.07 -13.19 10.78
N PHE A 102 2.14 -13.68 9.96
CA PHE A 102 1.89 -15.11 9.84
C PHE A 102 3.08 -15.84 9.22
N LEU A 103 3.70 -15.24 8.19
CA LEU A 103 4.90 -15.76 7.55
C LEU A 103 6.05 -15.87 8.54
N LYS A 104 6.26 -14.86 9.39
CA LYS A 104 7.28 -14.90 10.47
C LYS A 104 7.02 -16.06 11.43
N LEU A 105 5.77 -16.31 11.82
CA LEU A 105 5.45 -17.44 12.71
C LEU A 105 5.77 -18.79 12.07
N ILE A 106 5.50 -18.96 10.77
CA ILE A 106 5.83 -20.18 10.04
C ILE A 106 7.34 -20.35 9.95
N LYS A 107 8.09 -19.30 9.56
CA LYS A 107 9.55 -19.35 9.41
C LYS A 107 10.30 -19.64 10.72
N ILE A 108 9.73 -19.25 11.87
CA ILE A 108 10.27 -19.59 13.20
C ILE A 108 10.00 -21.07 13.57
N GLY A 109 9.30 -21.82 12.73
CA GLY A 109 9.03 -23.25 12.93
C GLY A 109 7.77 -23.53 13.75
N ARG A 110 6.86 -22.56 13.90
CA ARG A 110 5.63 -22.78 14.68
C ARG A 110 4.68 -23.68 13.90
N LYS A 111 4.43 -24.89 14.41
CA LYS A 111 3.39 -25.80 13.92
C LYS A 111 1.99 -25.24 14.17
N ILE A 112 1.34 -24.59 13.21
CA ILE A 112 -0.02 -24.07 13.38
C ILE A 112 -1.03 -25.10 12.86
N PRO A 113 -1.93 -25.63 13.71
CA PRO A 113 -3.00 -26.52 13.26
C PRO A 113 -3.97 -25.81 12.31
N SER A 114 -4.43 -26.49 11.26
CA SER A 114 -5.36 -25.94 10.26
C SER A 114 -6.67 -25.43 10.90
N ASN A 115 -7.23 -26.16 11.85
CA ASN A 115 -8.44 -25.76 12.59
C ASN A 115 -8.27 -24.50 13.46
N LYS A 116 -7.03 -24.05 13.69
CA LYS A 116 -6.73 -22.84 14.45
C LYS A 116 -6.51 -21.61 13.56
N VAL A 117 -6.41 -21.77 12.24
CA VAL A 117 -6.10 -20.67 11.30
C VAL A 117 -7.03 -19.48 11.47
N ARG A 118 -8.33 -19.70 11.68
CA ARG A 118 -9.32 -18.63 11.93
C ARG A 118 -8.98 -17.75 13.14
N HIS A 119 -8.46 -18.35 14.21
CA HIS A 119 -8.04 -17.63 15.41
C HIS A 119 -6.77 -16.81 15.16
N TYR A 120 -5.83 -17.36 14.37
CA TYR A 120 -4.63 -16.64 13.95
C TYR A 120 -4.97 -15.47 13.01
N ALA A 121 -5.86 -15.67 12.04
CA ALA A 121 -6.33 -14.62 11.14
C ALA A 121 -6.94 -13.45 11.94
N ALA A 122 -7.84 -13.74 12.89
CA ALA A 122 -8.42 -12.71 13.75
C ALA A 122 -7.37 -11.99 14.61
N ALA A 123 -6.50 -12.73 15.30
CA ALA A 123 -5.48 -12.17 16.18
C ALA A 123 -4.45 -11.30 15.44
N LEU A 124 -3.92 -11.80 14.32
CA LEU A 124 -2.89 -11.09 13.54
C LEU A 124 -3.47 -9.92 12.77
N THR A 125 -4.71 -10.00 12.28
CA THR A 125 -5.40 -8.84 11.68
C THR A 125 -5.62 -7.75 12.72
N TYR A 126 -6.04 -8.12 13.94
CA TYR A 126 -6.19 -7.17 15.04
C TYR A 126 -4.87 -6.46 15.40
N LEU A 127 -3.78 -7.24 15.50
CA LEU A 127 -2.45 -6.70 15.77
C LEU A 127 -1.93 -5.80 14.63
N ALA A 128 -2.12 -6.23 13.39
CA ALA A 128 -1.74 -5.45 12.20
C ALA A 128 -2.48 -4.11 12.16
N ALA A 129 -3.79 -4.12 12.35
CA ALA A 129 -4.59 -2.89 12.40
C ALA A 129 -4.14 -1.98 13.54
N LYS A 130 -3.91 -2.52 14.74
CA LYS A 130 -3.37 -1.76 15.87
C LYS A 130 -2.00 -1.15 15.57
N LYS A 131 -1.08 -1.89 14.93
CA LYS A 131 0.24 -1.37 14.54
C LYS A 131 0.13 -0.21 13.54
N LEU A 132 -0.86 -0.27 12.65
CA LEU A 132 -1.13 0.77 11.65
C LEU A 132 -1.98 1.94 12.19
N GLY A 133 -2.34 1.93 13.48
CA GLY A 133 -3.21 2.98 14.06
C GLY A 133 -4.67 2.88 13.66
N ILE A 134 -5.11 1.78 13.02
CA ILE A 134 -6.48 1.64 12.54
C ILE A 134 -7.39 1.20 13.71
N PRO A 135 -8.47 1.96 14.00
CA PRO A 135 -9.34 1.68 15.13
C PRO A 135 -10.23 0.45 14.86
N ILE A 136 -9.91 -0.66 15.54
CA ILE A 136 -10.74 -1.88 15.55
C ILE A 136 -11.17 -2.22 16.98
N SER A 137 -12.48 -2.39 17.17
CA SER A 137 -13.05 -2.90 18.42
C SER A 137 -12.87 -4.43 18.51
N TYR A 138 -12.18 -4.87 19.56
CA TYR A 138 -11.93 -6.30 19.80
C TYR A 138 -13.25 -7.10 19.91
N ARG A 139 -14.23 -6.56 20.64
CA ARG A 139 -15.57 -7.18 20.76
C ARG A 139 -16.26 -7.31 19.40
N THR A 140 -16.18 -6.26 18.56
CA THR A 140 -16.82 -6.26 17.23
C THR A 140 -16.18 -7.31 16.32
N LEU A 141 -14.85 -7.41 16.34
CA LEU A 141 -14.11 -8.42 15.58
C LEU A 141 -14.57 -9.83 15.98
N LEU A 142 -14.58 -10.15 17.27
CA LEU A 142 -15.00 -11.48 17.76
C LEU A 142 -16.45 -11.79 17.41
N LYS A 143 -17.36 -10.83 17.58
CA LYS A 143 -18.79 -10.99 17.26
C LYS A 143 -19.02 -11.25 15.77
N LYS A 144 -18.38 -10.49 14.86
CA LYS A 144 -18.56 -10.68 13.41
C LYS A 144 -17.98 -12.01 12.88
N LEU A 145 -17.07 -12.61 13.63
CA LEU A 145 -16.39 -13.86 13.26
C LEU A 145 -16.90 -15.08 14.04
N ASN A 146 -17.79 -14.89 15.03
CA ASN A 146 -18.24 -15.93 15.96
C ASN A 146 -17.07 -16.69 16.61
N LEU A 147 -16.11 -15.96 17.17
CA LEU A 147 -14.92 -16.52 17.80
C LEU A 147 -14.91 -16.31 19.32
N SER A 148 -14.37 -17.29 20.05
CA SER A 148 -14.13 -17.17 21.49
C SER A 148 -12.96 -16.21 21.77
N SER A 149 -13.21 -15.26 22.68
CA SER A 149 -12.21 -14.30 23.15
C SER A 149 -10.95 -14.96 23.69
N GLU A 150 -11.10 -16.04 24.47
CA GLU A 150 -9.99 -16.73 25.11
C GLU A 150 -8.99 -17.30 24.10
N LYS A 151 -9.50 -17.94 23.03
CA LYS A 151 -8.67 -18.55 21.99
C LYS A 151 -7.89 -17.51 21.19
N VAL A 152 -8.54 -16.37 20.88
CA VAL A 152 -7.90 -15.27 20.13
C VAL A 152 -6.87 -14.53 21.00
N SER A 153 -7.20 -14.26 22.27
CA SER A 153 -6.30 -13.62 23.23
C SER A 153 -5.00 -14.39 23.42
N ARG A 154 -5.06 -15.74 23.50
CA ARG A 154 -3.86 -16.59 23.57
C ARG A 154 -2.93 -16.39 22.38
N VAL A 155 -3.49 -16.30 21.17
CA VAL A 155 -2.69 -16.08 19.96
C VAL A 155 -2.09 -14.67 19.95
N ILE A 156 -2.86 -13.66 20.37
CA ILE A 156 -2.37 -12.27 20.49
C ILE A 156 -1.16 -12.20 21.42
N GLN A 157 -1.25 -12.76 22.62
CA GLN A 157 -0.14 -12.75 23.59
C GLN A 157 1.09 -13.46 23.03
N HIS A 158 0.90 -14.63 22.42
CA HIS A 158 1.98 -15.41 21.83
C HIS A 158 2.66 -14.66 20.67
N ALA A 159 1.87 -14.07 19.77
CA ALA A 159 2.39 -13.30 18.64
C ALA A 159 3.16 -12.05 19.11
N ARG A 160 2.68 -11.34 20.15
CA ARG A 160 3.40 -10.18 20.71
C ARG A 160 4.77 -10.57 21.25
N ASN A 161 4.86 -11.69 21.97
CA ASN A 161 6.12 -12.15 22.57
C ASN A 161 7.14 -12.58 21.52
N ILE A 162 6.69 -13.27 20.45
CA ILE A 162 7.58 -13.80 19.42
C ILE A 162 8.00 -12.73 18.42
N ILE A 163 7.01 -12.00 17.87
CA ILE A 163 7.23 -11.08 16.76
C ILE A 163 7.76 -9.72 17.28
N LYS A 164 7.75 -9.50 18.61
CA LYS A 164 8.13 -8.24 19.28
C LYS A 164 7.41 -7.04 18.64
N ILE A 165 6.10 -7.17 18.49
CA ILE A 165 5.28 -6.12 17.88
C ILE A 165 5.21 -4.94 18.85
N ASP A 166 5.91 -3.87 18.52
CA ASP A 166 5.78 -2.58 19.17
C ASP A 166 4.40 -1.97 18.83
N LEU A 167 3.47 -1.99 19.77
CA LEU A 167 2.15 -1.38 19.60
C LEU A 167 2.18 0.04 20.14
N LYS A 168 2.08 1.02 19.26
CA LYS A 168 1.85 2.41 19.67
C LYS A 168 0.46 2.53 20.30
N ALA A 169 0.36 3.32 21.38
CA ALA A 169 -0.94 3.74 21.87
C ALA A 169 -1.67 4.48 20.74
N MET A 170 -2.94 4.15 20.53
CA MET A 170 -3.76 4.85 19.54
C MET A 170 -3.99 6.27 20.05
N ASP A 171 -3.74 7.26 19.21
CA ASP A 171 -3.93 8.65 19.58
C ASP A 171 -5.42 9.02 19.57
N ILE A 172 -5.73 10.09 20.32
CA ILE A 172 -7.10 10.55 20.53
C ILE A 172 -7.76 10.96 19.21
N TRP A 173 -7.01 11.65 18.37
CA TRP A 173 -7.47 12.21 17.12
C TRP A 173 -7.92 11.11 16.16
N THR A 174 -7.08 10.09 15.98
CA THR A 174 -7.35 9.01 15.04
C THR A 174 -8.66 8.28 15.35
N TYR A 175 -8.99 8.05 16.62
CA TYR A 175 -10.27 7.42 16.95
C TYR A 175 -11.44 8.39 17.00
N LEU A 176 -11.25 9.66 17.36
CA LEU A 176 -12.29 10.66 17.20
C LEU A 176 -12.70 10.81 15.73
N HIS A 177 -11.74 10.96 14.82
CA HIS A 177 -11.99 11.03 13.38
C HIS A 177 -12.77 9.81 12.88
N TYR A 178 -12.37 8.61 13.29
CA TYR A 178 -13.11 7.39 12.93
C TYR A 178 -14.55 7.36 13.46
N VAL A 179 -14.79 7.84 14.69
CA VAL A 179 -16.15 7.92 15.24
C VAL A 179 -16.99 8.92 14.45
N LEU A 180 -16.44 10.11 14.17
CA LEU A 180 -17.12 11.16 13.41
C LEU A 180 -17.46 10.71 11.98
N GLU A 181 -16.54 10.02 11.29
CA GLU A 181 -16.80 9.43 9.98
C GLU A 181 -17.94 8.42 10.01
N ARG A 182 -17.98 7.54 11.02
CA ARG A 182 -19.06 6.54 11.14
C ARG A 182 -20.42 7.15 11.49
N LEU A 183 -20.43 8.30 12.14
CA LEU A 183 -21.64 9.08 12.42
C LEU A 183 -22.02 10.01 11.25
N ASN A 184 -21.23 10.05 10.17
CA ASN A 184 -21.40 10.93 9.03
C ASN A 184 -21.50 12.43 9.41
N VAL A 185 -20.79 12.82 10.48
CA VAL A 185 -20.76 14.20 10.96
C VAL A 185 -19.73 14.96 10.12
N LYS A 186 -20.20 15.88 9.27
CA LYS A 186 -19.35 16.74 8.42
C LYS A 186 -19.02 18.08 9.05
N ASN A 187 -19.63 18.41 10.19
CA ASN A 187 -19.43 19.69 10.86
C ASN A 187 -18.06 19.71 11.56
N SER A 188 -17.13 20.49 11.00
CA SER A 188 -15.78 20.68 11.54
C SER A 188 -15.79 21.32 12.93
N ASP A 189 -16.76 22.19 13.22
CA ASP A 189 -16.83 22.93 14.48
C ASP A 189 -17.14 22.00 15.65
N PHE A 190 -17.99 20.99 15.41
CA PHE A 190 -18.29 19.95 16.38
C PHE A 190 -17.07 19.12 16.76
N GLY A 191 -16.22 18.78 15.78
CA GLY A 191 -14.95 18.10 16.04
C GLY A 191 -14.01 18.93 16.89
N ASN A 192 -13.91 20.24 16.62
CA ASN A 192 -13.10 21.17 17.40
C ASN A 192 -13.60 21.35 18.84
N GLU A 193 -14.92 21.38 19.03
CA GLU A 193 -15.54 21.53 20.35
C GLU A 193 -15.30 20.29 21.23
N ILE A 194 -15.47 19.08 20.69
CA ILE A 194 -15.10 17.83 21.38
C ILE A 194 -13.63 17.86 21.79
N MET A 195 -12.76 18.38 20.93
CA MET A 195 -11.33 18.45 21.23
C MET A 195 -11.00 19.41 22.35
N ASN A 196 -11.69 20.54 22.44
CA ASN A 196 -11.54 21.45 23.56
C ASN A 196 -11.99 20.79 24.86
N LEU A 197 -13.12 20.09 24.86
CA LEU A 197 -13.59 19.33 26.03
C LEU A 197 -12.59 18.26 26.47
N ILE A 198 -12.01 17.50 25.53
CA ILE A 198 -10.99 16.50 25.87
C ILE A 198 -9.74 17.16 26.45
N ARG A 199 -9.27 18.29 25.88
CA ARG A 199 -8.12 19.02 26.42
C ARG A 199 -8.37 19.54 27.83
N GLU A 200 -9.57 20.05 28.11
CA GLU A 200 -9.93 20.49 29.46
C GLU A 200 -9.98 19.32 30.45
N ALA A 201 -10.58 18.21 30.05
CA ALA A 201 -10.61 17.00 30.88
C ALA A 201 -9.19 16.43 31.12
N GLN A 202 -8.27 16.56 30.16
CA GLN A 202 -6.85 16.22 30.35
C GLN A 202 -6.16 17.16 31.35
N LYS A 203 -6.38 18.47 31.24
CA LYS A 203 -5.85 19.47 32.20
C LYS A 203 -6.32 19.20 33.62
N GLN A 204 -7.56 18.71 33.78
CA GLN A 204 -8.14 18.33 35.06
C GLN A 204 -7.80 16.89 35.51
N ASN A 205 -6.92 16.18 34.80
CA ASN A 205 -6.53 14.78 35.08
C ASN A 205 -7.71 13.78 35.14
N LEU A 206 -8.84 14.04 34.47
CA LEU A 206 -10.04 13.20 34.53
C LEU A 206 -9.96 11.93 33.66
N ILE A 207 -8.98 11.87 32.75
CA ILE A 207 -8.84 10.85 31.69
C ILE A 207 -7.66 9.91 31.93
N THR A 208 -6.81 10.20 32.92
CA THR A 208 -5.58 9.45 33.18
C THR A 208 -5.91 8.02 33.59
N GLY A 209 -5.40 7.02 32.86
CA GLY A 209 -5.62 5.59 33.13
C GLY A 209 -6.94 5.01 32.62
N LYS A 210 -7.81 5.81 31.98
CA LYS A 210 -9.04 5.32 31.34
C LYS A 210 -8.78 4.88 29.90
N ASP A 211 -9.47 3.81 29.47
CA ASP A 211 -9.55 3.50 28.04
C ASP A 211 -10.27 4.67 27.35
N MET A 212 -9.81 4.98 26.15
CA MET A 212 -10.26 6.12 25.37
C MET A 212 -11.65 5.92 24.74
N ARG A 213 -12.16 4.68 24.78
CA ARG A 213 -13.43 4.28 24.18
C ARG A 213 -14.65 4.55 25.03
#